data_AF-A0AAU2RZ62-F1
#
_entry.id   AF-A0AAU2RZ62-F1
#
_cell.length_a   1.000
_cell.length_b   1.000
_cell.length_c   1.000
_cell.angle_alpha   90.00
_cell.angle_beta   90.00
_cell.angle_gamma   90.00
#
_symmetry.space_group_name_H-M   'P 1'
#
loop_
_entity.id
_entity.type
_entity.pdbx_description
1 polymer ?
#
loop_
_entity_poly.entity_id
_entity_poly.type
_entity_poly.pdbx_seq_one_letter_code
_entity_poly.pdbx_strand_id
1 'polypeptide(L)'
;MDGHSLPPAWLELWVSRVSGALAVMADEFEHRHGFPPGTNQVRRADRGDQAAAHALAQLDHAPADLVTFYDSIADVTWGDVGNGYFIHPVPDVLLCLEEYGAVPLGTGQDACGLVIGSNGGGQSYVTDPDGAVHRTRTASLDAPELDRVADDLRHFLQLLEQSLTRFLASGEPGHL
;
A
#
# COMPACT_ATOMS: atom_id res chain seq x y z
N MET A 1 21.18 11.23 11.66
CA MET A 1 19.84 11.19 11.03
C MET A 1 19.41 9.75 11.20
N ASP A 2 18.75 9.47 12.31
CA ASP A 2 18.46 8.12 12.77
C ASP A 2 16.94 8.04 12.95
N GLY A 3 16.23 7.18 12.21
CA GLY A 3 14.85 6.86 12.57
C GLY A 3 13.87 6.34 11.52
N HIS A 4 14.14 6.42 10.22
CA HIS A 4 13.18 5.99 9.17
C HIS A 4 13.56 4.63 8.59
N SER A 5 13.67 3.62 9.44
CA SER A 5 13.68 2.23 8.96
C SER A 5 12.41 1.59 9.46
N LEU A 6 11.72 0.88 8.57
CA LEU A 6 10.55 0.07 8.86
C LEU A 6 10.99 -1.25 9.50
N PRO A 7 10.91 -1.42 10.83
CA PRO A 7 11.47 -2.60 11.46
C PRO A 7 10.54 -3.80 11.24
N PRO A 8 11.05 -5.01 10.94
CA PRO A 8 10.21 -6.21 10.79
C PRO A 8 9.32 -6.49 12.01
N ALA A 9 9.83 -6.27 13.22
CA ALA A 9 9.05 -6.41 14.46
C ALA A 9 7.87 -5.41 14.55
N TRP A 10 7.99 -4.23 13.95
CA TRP A 10 6.87 -3.29 13.88
C TRP A 10 5.82 -3.76 12.87
N LEU A 11 6.24 -4.29 11.72
CA LEU A 11 5.34 -4.89 10.72
C LEU A 11 4.55 -6.05 11.33
N GLU A 12 5.21 -6.94 12.08
CA GLU A 12 4.55 -8.04 12.79
C GLU A 12 3.39 -7.55 13.68
N LEU A 13 3.65 -6.51 14.48
CA LEU A 13 2.65 -5.91 15.35
C LEU A 13 1.54 -5.21 14.55
N TRP A 14 1.89 -4.53 13.46
CA TRP A 14 0.93 -3.88 12.57
C TRP A 14 -0.01 -4.89 11.93
N VAL A 15 0.52 -5.98 11.37
CA VAL A 15 -0.31 -7.06 10.79
C VAL A 15 -1.24 -7.65 11.85
N SER A 16 -0.74 -7.92 13.06
CA SER A 16 -1.58 -8.48 14.13
C SER A 16 -2.77 -7.57 14.47
N ARG A 17 -2.55 -6.24 14.58
CA ARG A 17 -3.62 -5.28 14.89
C ARG A 17 -4.62 -5.16 13.74
N VAL A 18 -4.12 -4.98 12.53
CA VAL A 18 -4.95 -4.80 11.33
C VAL A 18 -5.76 -6.05 11.03
N SER A 19 -5.15 -7.24 11.04
CA SER A 19 -5.89 -8.49 10.78
C SER A 19 -6.99 -8.73 11.81
N GLY A 20 -6.78 -8.36 13.07
CA GLY A 20 -7.83 -8.40 14.09
C GLY A 20 -8.98 -7.44 13.79
N ALA A 21 -8.67 -6.20 13.39
CA ALA A 21 -9.68 -5.20 13.02
C ALA A 21 -10.46 -5.61 11.74
N LEU A 22 -9.80 -6.17 10.73
CA LEU A 22 -10.45 -6.69 9.52
C LEU A 22 -11.37 -7.87 9.82
N ALA A 23 -10.99 -8.76 10.75
CA ALA A 23 -11.85 -9.86 11.17
C ALA A 23 -13.14 -9.36 11.85
N VAL A 24 -13.02 -8.36 12.73
CA VAL A 24 -14.19 -7.70 13.34
C VAL A 24 -15.07 -7.03 12.27
N MET A 25 -14.44 -6.34 11.32
CA MET A 25 -15.16 -5.69 10.22
C MET A 25 -15.95 -6.70 9.39
N ALA A 26 -15.30 -7.80 9.00
CA ALA A 26 -15.90 -8.85 8.16
C ALA A 26 -17.08 -9.56 8.85
N ASP A 27 -16.98 -9.81 10.17
CA ASP A 27 -18.06 -10.44 10.96
C ASP A 27 -19.33 -9.58 10.99
N GLU A 28 -19.17 -8.26 11.08
CA GLU A 28 -20.28 -7.30 11.11
C GLU A 28 -20.78 -6.89 9.70
N PHE A 29 -20.04 -7.23 8.66
CA PHE A 29 -20.26 -6.69 7.32
C PHE A 29 -21.59 -7.16 6.74
N GLU A 30 -21.84 -8.47 6.71
CA GLU A 30 -23.07 -9.01 6.13
C GLU A 30 -24.32 -8.55 6.89
N HIS A 31 -24.21 -8.43 8.22
CA HIS A 31 -25.30 -7.90 9.03
C HIS A 31 -25.65 -6.44 8.66
N ARG A 32 -24.64 -5.61 8.39
CA ARG A 32 -24.82 -4.19 8.06
C ARG A 32 -25.23 -3.96 6.59
N HIS A 33 -24.72 -4.76 5.67
CA HIS A 33 -24.83 -4.50 4.23
C HIS A 33 -25.78 -5.48 3.50
N GLY A 34 -26.13 -6.61 4.10
CA GLY A 34 -27.05 -7.60 3.55
C GLY A 34 -26.44 -8.54 2.50
N PHE A 35 -25.12 -8.54 2.36
CA PHE A 35 -24.34 -9.44 1.50
C PHE A 35 -22.96 -9.71 2.13
N PRO A 36 -22.33 -10.85 1.84
CA PRO A 36 -21.04 -11.21 2.45
C PRO A 36 -19.93 -10.23 2.04
N PRO A 37 -18.92 -10.00 2.90
CA PRO A 37 -17.77 -9.18 2.53
C PRO A 37 -16.98 -9.82 1.39
N GLY A 38 -16.34 -8.98 0.59
CA GLY A 38 -15.26 -9.38 -0.28
C GLY A 38 -13.96 -9.66 0.49
N THR A 39 -12.84 -9.61 -0.23
CA THR A 39 -11.52 -9.88 0.35
C THR A 39 -11.03 -8.71 1.20
N ASN A 40 -10.76 -8.98 2.48
CA ASN A 40 -10.19 -8.02 3.43
C ASN A 40 -9.08 -8.67 4.24
N GLN A 41 -7.86 -8.62 3.73
CA GLN A 41 -6.72 -9.31 4.32
C GLN A 41 -5.41 -8.55 4.17
N VAL A 42 -4.48 -8.91 5.04
CA VAL A 42 -3.05 -8.65 4.89
C VAL A 42 -2.37 -10.01 4.71
N ARG A 43 -1.84 -10.28 3.52
CA ARG A 43 -1.23 -11.58 3.21
C ARG A 43 0.25 -11.54 3.59
N ARG A 44 0.68 -12.50 4.42
CA ARG A 44 2.10 -12.68 4.75
C ARG A 44 2.88 -13.16 3.53
N ALA A 45 4.12 -12.70 3.42
CA ALA A 45 5.05 -13.16 2.39
C ALA A 45 5.40 -14.64 2.58
N ASP A 46 5.31 -15.41 1.50
CA ASP A 46 5.92 -16.72 1.40
C ASP A 46 7.32 -16.65 0.74
N ARG A 47 7.95 -17.81 0.51
CA ARG A 47 9.29 -17.84 -0.10
C ARG A 47 9.33 -17.28 -1.52
N GLY A 48 8.25 -17.42 -2.27
CA GLY A 48 8.12 -16.87 -3.61
C GLY A 48 8.04 -15.35 -3.57
N ASP A 49 7.21 -14.81 -2.65
CA ASP A 49 7.11 -13.37 -2.43
C ASP A 49 8.46 -12.76 -1.99
N GLN A 50 9.17 -13.42 -1.08
CA GLN A 50 10.50 -13.00 -0.61
C GLN A 50 11.54 -12.98 -1.75
N ALA A 51 11.51 -13.98 -2.63
CA ALA A 51 12.37 -13.99 -3.81
C ALA A 51 12.04 -12.83 -4.75
N ALA A 52 10.76 -12.50 -4.93
CA ALA A 52 10.33 -11.34 -5.71
C ALA A 52 10.77 -10.02 -5.04
N ALA A 53 10.64 -9.88 -3.72
CA ALA A 53 11.13 -8.72 -2.98
C ALA A 53 12.65 -8.53 -3.17
N HIS A 54 13.43 -9.61 -3.18
CA HIS A 54 14.86 -9.54 -3.47
C HIS A 54 15.17 -9.09 -4.91
N ALA A 55 14.34 -9.47 -5.88
CA ALA A 55 14.44 -8.98 -7.26
C ALA A 55 14.08 -7.49 -7.34
N LEU A 56 13.04 -7.04 -6.63
CA LEU A 56 12.69 -5.62 -6.52
C LEU A 56 13.85 -4.79 -5.96
N ALA A 57 14.58 -5.33 -4.97
CA ALA A 57 15.74 -4.68 -4.38
C ALA A 57 16.92 -4.45 -5.35
N GLN A 58 16.91 -5.07 -6.54
CA GLN A 58 17.89 -4.83 -7.59
C GLN A 58 17.57 -3.60 -8.45
N LEU A 59 16.40 -2.99 -8.25
CA LEU A 59 16.01 -1.76 -8.96
C LEU A 59 16.58 -0.54 -8.24
N ASP A 60 17.16 0.38 -9.02
CA ASP A 60 17.81 1.60 -8.50
C ASP A 60 16.87 2.53 -7.71
N HIS A 61 15.56 2.39 -7.90
CA HIS A 61 14.52 3.27 -7.36
C HIS A 61 13.63 2.58 -6.32
N ALA A 62 13.97 1.35 -5.89
CA ALA A 62 13.23 0.63 -4.86
C ALA A 62 13.68 1.07 -3.44
N PRO A 63 12.80 1.65 -2.62
CA PRO A 63 13.17 2.03 -1.25
C PRO A 63 13.42 0.79 -0.38
N ALA A 64 14.43 0.87 0.50
CA ALA A 64 14.78 -0.24 1.41
C ALA A 64 13.60 -0.66 2.31
N ASP A 65 12.78 0.29 2.75
CA ASP A 65 11.59 0.01 3.55
C ASP A 65 10.50 -0.70 2.74
N LEU A 66 10.38 -0.43 1.43
CA LEU A 66 9.46 -1.15 0.54
C LEU A 66 9.90 -2.61 0.37
N VAL A 67 11.20 -2.85 0.20
CA VAL A 67 11.76 -4.22 0.16
C VAL A 67 11.50 -4.94 1.48
N THR A 68 11.72 -4.26 2.61
CA THR A 68 11.46 -4.82 3.95
C THR A 68 9.98 -5.15 4.16
N PHE A 69 9.09 -4.31 3.65
CA PHE A 69 7.65 -4.59 3.61
C PHE A 69 7.36 -5.86 2.82
N TYR A 70 7.84 -5.97 1.57
CA TYR A 70 7.55 -7.12 0.72
C TYR A 70 8.22 -8.44 1.17
N ASP A 71 9.30 -8.36 1.94
CA ASP A 71 9.91 -9.54 2.57
C ASP A 71 9.03 -10.12 3.71
N SER A 72 8.11 -9.31 4.26
CA SER A 72 7.23 -9.67 5.38
C SER A 72 5.76 -9.83 4.99
N ILE A 73 5.28 -9.01 4.06
CA ILE A 73 3.89 -8.85 3.64
C ILE A 73 3.87 -8.85 2.13
N ALA A 74 3.16 -9.80 1.54
CA ALA A 74 3.11 -9.91 0.10
C ALA A 74 2.17 -8.89 -0.55
N ASP A 75 0.98 -8.72 0.02
CA ASP A 75 -0.01 -7.76 -0.44
C ASP A 75 -0.98 -7.37 0.68
N VAL A 76 -1.67 -6.26 0.45
CA VAL A 76 -2.78 -5.78 1.28
C VAL A 76 -3.97 -5.62 0.36
N THR A 77 -5.10 -6.23 0.73
CA THR A 77 -6.35 -6.16 -0.04
C THR A 77 -7.48 -5.89 0.92
N TRP A 78 -7.97 -4.65 0.99
CA TRP A 78 -9.13 -4.25 1.79
C TRP A 78 -10.25 -3.78 0.87
N GLY A 79 -10.98 -4.72 0.28
CA GLY A 79 -11.99 -4.41 -0.74
C GLY A 79 -13.21 -3.67 -0.22
N ASP A 80 -13.53 -3.81 1.07
CA ASP A 80 -14.77 -3.30 1.64
C ASP A 80 -14.60 -2.07 2.54
N VAL A 81 -13.37 -1.57 2.66
CA VAL A 81 -13.06 -0.37 3.45
C VAL A 81 -13.12 0.85 2.53
N GLY A 82 -14.29 1.50 2.48
CA GLY A 82 -14.50 2.66 1.59
C GLY A 82 -14.61 2.27 0.11
N ASN A 83 -13.76 2.89 -0.73
CA ASN A 83 -13.57 2.48 -2.13
C ASN A 83 -12.60 1.29 -2.26
N GLY A 84 -11.91 0.97 -1.16
CA GLY A 84 -10.91 -0.07 -1.07
C GLY A 84 -9.49 0.47 -0.91
N TYR A 85 -8.62 -0.37 -0.36
CA TYR A 85 -7.18 -0.09 -0.23
C TYR A 85 -6.38 -1.31 -0.64
N PHE A 86 -5.49 -1.12 -1.61
CA PHE A 86 -4.70 -2.19 -2.21
C PHE A 86 -3.22 -1.81 -2.21
N ILE A 87 -2.37 -2.66 -1.64
CA ILE A 87 -0.93 -2.69 -1.90
C ILE A 87 -0.68 -3.95 -2.70
N HIS A 88 -0.27 -3.79 -3.95
CA HIS A 88 -0.14 -4.88 -4.92
C HIS A 88 1.08 -5.75 -4.62
N PRO A 89 1.03 -7.05 -4.96
CA PRO A 89 2.17 -7.93 -4.82
C PRO A 89 3.29 -7.52 -5.79
N VAL A 90 4.54 -7.88 -5.45
CA VAL A 90 5.72 -7.50 -6.24
C VAL A 90 5.61 -7.83 -7.73
N PRO A 91 5.09 -9.01 -8.15
CA PRO A 91 4.91 -9.31 -9.58
C PRO A 91 4.06 -8.26 -10.31
N ASP A 92 3.02 -7.73 -9.68
CA ASP A 92 2.13 -6.72 -10.27
C ASP A 92 2.83 -5.34 -10.32
N VAL A 93 3.65 -5.01 -9.30
CA VAL A 93 4.49 -3.80 -9.30
C VAL A 93 5.50 -3.85 -10.44
N LEU A 94 6.18 -4.98 -10.61
CA LEU A 94 7.16 -5.17 -11.69
C LEU A 94 6.50 -5.15 -13.07
N LEU A 95 5.33 -5.78 -13.22
CA LEU A 95 4.57 -5.74 -14.46
C LEU A 95 4.13 -4.32 -14.79
N CYS A 96 3.65 -3.55 -13.81
CA CYS A 96 3.28 -2.14 -14.01
C CYS A 96 4.48 -1.30 -14.44
N LEU A 97 5.65 -1.53 -13.82
CA LEU A 97 6.90 -0.88 -14.23
C LEU A 97 7.30 -1.25 -15.67
N GLU A 98 7.14 -2.51 -16.07
CA GLU A 98 7.44 -2.96 -17.44
C GLU A 98 6.49 -2.35 -18.47
N GLU A 99 5.19 -2.30 -18.15
CA GLU A 99 4.15 -1.82 -19.08
C GLU A 99 4.11 -0.30 -19.21
N TYR A 100 4.27 0.44 -18.10
CA TYR A 100 4.05 1.89 -18.06
C TYR A 100 5.32 2.69 -17.74
N GLY A 101 6.40 2.04 -17.33
CA GLY A 101 7.60 2.71 -16.84
C GLY A 101 7.45 3.29 -15.44
N ALA A 102 8.54 3.84 -14.92
CA ALA A 102 8.54 4.51 -13.63
C ALA A 102 7.82 5.87 -13.73
N VAL A 103 7.07 6.23 -12.69
CA VAL A 103 6.19 7.41 -12.70
C VAL A 103 7.00 8.67 -12.41
N PRO A 104 7.01 9.70 -13.29
CA PRO A 104 7.68 10.96 -13.02
C PRO A 104 7.06 11.69 -11.83
N LEU A 105 7.88 12.07 -10.85
CA LEU A 105 7.39 12.73 -9.63
C LEU A 105 7.29 14.26 -9.74
N GLY A 106 7.78 14.83 -10.85
CA GLY A 106 7.79 16.28 -11.09
C GLY A 106 8.76 17.07 -10.20
N THR A 107 9.44 16.41 -9.26
CA THR A 107 10.42 16.99 -8.33
C THR A 107 11.85 16.68 -8.81
N GLY A 108 12.41 17.53 -9.67
CA GLY A 108 13.75 17.33 -10.21
C GLY A 108 13.78 16.54 -11.52
N GLN A 109 14.93 16.54 -12.19
CA GLN A 109 15.02 16.17 -13.61
C GLN A 109 14.91 14.66 -13.88
N ASP A 110 15.07 13.79 -12.87
CA ASP A 110 15.10 12.32 -13.03
C ASP A 110 14.41 11.54 -11.88
N ALA A 111 13.64 12.20 -11.00
CA ALA A 111 13.00 11.50 -9.89
C ALA A 111 11.76 10.73 -10.36
N CYS A 112 11.86 9.40 -10.35
CA CYS A 112 10.77 8.51 -10.76
C CYS A 112 10.41 7.53 -9.63
N GLY A 113 9.12 7.23 -9.51
CA GLY A 113 8.58 6.34 -8.48
C GLY A 113 7.97 5.05 -9.03
N LEU A 114 7.72 4.11 -8.11
CA LEU A 114 7.06 2.83 -8.37
C LEU A 114 5.58 2.90 -8.00
N VAL A 115 4.70 2.42 -8.88
CA VAL A 115 3.29 2.18 -8.52
C VAL A 115 3.22 0.93 -7.64
N ILE A 116 2.77 1.10 -6.39
CA ILE A 116 2.74 0.02 -5.39
C ILE A 116 1.32 -0.45 -5.06
N GLY A 117 0.30 0.26 -5.51
CA GLY A 117 -1.05 0.07 -5.00
C GLY A 117 -2.09 0.97 -5.64
N SER A 118 -3.33 0.82 -5.19
CA SER A 118 -4.46 1.66 -5.58
C SER A 118 -5.50 1.79 -4.47
N ASN A 119 -6.44 2.72 -4.62
CA ASN A 119 -7.55 2.92 -3.68
C ASN A 119 -8.91 2.40 -4.20
N GLY A 120 -8.90 1.54 -5.22
CA GLY A 120 -10.12 0.99 -5.86
C GLY A 120 -10.97 2.00 -6.62
N GLY A 121 -10.81 3.30 -6.39
CA GLY A 121 -11.47 4.41 -7.10
C GLY A 121 -10.73 4.88 -8.34
N GLY A 122 -9.74 4.10 -8.81
CA GLY A 122 -8.91 4.41 -9.97
C GLY A 122 -7.67 5.25 -9.66
N GLN A 123 -7.42 5.65 -8.41
CA GLN A 123 -6.18 6.35 -8.04
C GLN A 123 -5.11 5.35 -7.61
N SER A 124 -3.87 5.64 -7.95
CA SER A 124 -2.71 4.80 -7.67
C SER A 124 -1.86 5.39 -6.56
N TYR A 125 -1.25 4.51 -5.77
CA TYR A 125 -0.20 4.87 -4.81
C TYR A 125 1.17 4.66 -5.44
N VAL A 126 2.03 5.67 -5.32
CA VAL A 126 3.38 5.69 -5.89
C VAL A 126 4.38 5.93 -4.78
N THR A 127 5.40 5.09 -4.63
CA THR A 127 6.54 5.42 -3.77
C THR A 127 7.64 6.11 -4.56
N ASP A 128 8.24 7.15 -3.99
CA ASP A 128 9.50 7.70 -4.50
C ASP A 128 10.71 6.90 -3.98
N PRO A 129 11.92 7.12 -4.53
CA PRO A 129 13.14 6.45 -4.08
C PRO A 129 13.56 6.78 -2.64
N ASP A 130 13.12 7.93 -2.12
CA ASP A 130 13.37 8.35 -0.73
C ASP A 130 12.38 7.68 0.26
N GLY A 131 11.38 6.97 -0.24
CA GLY A 131 10.39 6.21 0.51
C GLY A 131 9.07 6.94 0.77
N ALA A 132 8.90 8.18 0.32
CA ALA A 132 7.64 8.89 0.45
C ALA A 132 6.57 8.27 -0.43
N VAL A 133 5.32 8.32 0.03
CA VAL A 133 4.18 7.78 -0.71
C VAL A 133 3.32 8.93 -1.23
N HIS A 134 2.99 8.85 -2.51
CA HIS A 134 2.15 9.77 -3.24
C HIS A 134 0.88 9.05 -3.73
N ARG A 135 -0.17 9.81 -3.98
CA ARG A 135 -1.39 9.34 -4.64
C ARG A 135 -1.63 10.15 -5.91
N THR A 136 -2.00 9.48 -6.99
CA THR A 136 -2.43 10.16 -8.22
C THR A 136 -3.78 10.87 -8.00
N ARG A 137 -3.95 12.05 -8.60
CA ARG A 137 -5.25 12.75 -8.60
C ARG A 137 -6.25 12.15 -9.58
N THR A 138 -5.76 11.47 -10.60
CA THR A 138 -6.56 10.85 -11.67
C THR A 138 -6.11 9.41 -11.88
N ALA A 139 -6.86 8.67 -12.71
CA ALA A 139 -6.51 7.30 -13.07
C ALA A 139 -5.41 7.17 -14.14
N SER A 140 -4.94 8.29 -14.69
CA SER A 140 -3.87 8.27 -15.69
C SER A 140 -2.50 8.21 -15.00
N LEU A 141 -1.64 7.31 -15.49
CA LEU A 141 -0.21 7.30 -15.18
C LEU A 141 0.61 8.12 -16.20
N ASP A 142 -0.01 8.61 -17.27
CA ASP A 142 0.62 9.57 -18.17
C ASP A 142 0.60 10.96 -17.53
N ALA A 143 1.78 11.50 -17.26
CA ALA A 143 2.03 12.78 -16.58
C ALA A 143 1.10 13.05 -15.38
N PRO A 144 1.11 12.20 -14.33
CA PRO A 144 0.14 12.29 -13.26
C PRO A 144 0.41 13.49 -12.36
N GLU A 145 -0.66 14.14 -11.91
CA GLU A 145 -0.60 15.01 -10.76
C GLU A 145 -0.59 14.16 -9.49
N LEU A 146 0.39 14.41 -8.63
CA LEU A 146 0.64 13.62 -7.41
C LEU A 146 0.44 14.47 -6.16
N ASP A 147 -0.36 13.96 -5.23
CA ASP A 147 -0.44 14.49 -3.87
C ASP A 147 0.44 13.60 -2.97
N ARG A 148 1.37 14.20 -2.21
CA ARG A 148 2.09 13.45 -1.17
C ARG A 148 1.09 13.08 -0.06
N VAL A 149 0.98 11.79 0.24
CA VAL A 149 0.07 11.28 1.29
C VAL A 149 0.81 10.86 2.54
N ALA A 150 2.06 10.42 2.42
CA ALA A 150 2.88 10.02 3.56
C ALA A 150 4.35 10.40 3.37
N ASP A 151 5.04 10.59 4.48
CA ASP A 151 6.46 10.94 4.47
C ASP A 151 7.35 9.73 4.21
N ASP A 152 6.91 8.55 4.66
CA ASP A 152 7.56 7.26 4.47
C ASP A 152 6.51 6.13 4.47
N LEU A 153 6.93 4.90 4.16
CA LEU A 153 6.05 3.73 4.11
C LEU A 153 5.43 3.40 5.48
N ARG A 154 6.15 3.63 6.57
CA ARG A 154 5.62 3.41 7.93
C ARG A 154 4.45 4.35 8.20
N HIS A 155 4.60 5.63 7.88
CA HIS A 155 3.54 6.63 8.00
C HIS A 155 2.34 6.24 7.13
N PHE A 156 2.56 5.78 5.90
CA PHE A 156 1.46 5.30 5.04
C PHE A 156 0.68 4.13 5.67
N LEU A 157 1.37 3.12 6.21
CA LEU A 157 0.73 1.99 6.89
C LEU A 157 -0.02 2.41 8.16
N GLN A 158 0.46 3.44 8.87
CA GLN A 158 -0.24 4.03 10.02
C GLN A 158 -1.51 4.75 9.59
N LEU A 159 -1.49 5.48 8.47
CA LEU A 159 -2.67 6.14 7.93
C LEU A 159 -3.71 5.09 7.50
N LEU A 160 -3.30 4.00 6.86
CA LEU A 160 -4.19 2.89 6.51
C LEU A 160 -4.86 2.28 7.76
N GLU A 161 -4.09 2.00 8.82
CA GLU A 161 -4.62 1.52 10.11
C GLU A 161 -5.65 2.50 10.72
N GLN A 162 -5.39 3.81 10.62
CA GLN A 162 -6.33 4.85 11.07
C GLN A 162 -7.61 4.88 10.24
N SER A 163 -7.50 4.72 8.92
CA SER A 163 -8.66 4.66 8.02
C SER A 163 -9.55 3.45 8.31
N LEU A 164 -8.96 2.28 8.55
CA LEU A 164 -9.71 1.09 8.97
C LEU A 164 -10.41 1.32 10.32
N THR A 165 -9.70 1.91 11.29
CA THR A 165 -10.27 2.22 12.61
C THR A 165 -11.45 3.19 12.51
N ARG A 166 -11.33 4.22 11.68
CA ARG A 166 -12.41 5.20 11.45
C ARG A 166 -13.60 4.55 10.74
N PHE A 167 -13.35 3.70 9.76
CA PHE A 167 -14.39 2.97 9.04
C PHE A 167 -15.19 2.07 9.99
N LEU A 168 -14.51 1.34 10.88
CA LEU A 168 -15.17 0.54 11.90
C LEU A 168 -16.03 1.37 12.86
N ALA A 169 -15.59 2.59 13.21
CA ALA A 169 -16.29 3.45 14.15
C ALA A 169 -17.48 4.20 13.54
N SER A 170 -17.44 4.53 12.25
CA SER A 170 -18.36 5.50 11.64
C SER A 170 -18.94 5.09 10.27
N GLY A 171 -18.42 4.03 9.65
CA GLY A 171 -18.69 3.69 8.25
C GLY A 171 -17.93 4.57 7.24
N GLU A 172 -17.17 5.57 7.69
CA GLU A 172 -16.39 6.46 6.83
C GLU A 172 -14.87 6.20 7.01
N PRO A 173 -14.11 5.88 5.96
CA PRO A 173 -12.67 5.61 6.07
C PRO A 173 -11.81 6.89 6.15
N GLY A 174 -12.35 8.05 5.76
CA GLY A 174 -11.58 9.27 5.49
C GLY A 174 -11.00 9.33 4.08
N HIS A 175 -10.03 10.22 3.85
CA HIS A 175 -9.40 10.42 2.54
C HIS A 175 -7.92 10.02 2.61
N LEU A 176 -7.61 8.88 2.03
CA LEU A 176 -6.25 8.37 1.80
C LEU A 176 -6.05 8.15 0.32
#